data_AF-A0A426UZX5-F1
#
_entry.id   AF-A0A426UZX5-F1
#
_cell.length_a   1.000
_cell.length_b   1.000
_cell.length_c   1.000
_cell.angle_alpha   90.00
_cell.angle_beta   90.00
_cell.angle_gamma   90.00
#
_symmetry.space_group_name_H-M   'P 1'
#
loop_
_entity.id
_entity.type
_entity.pdbx_description
1 polymer ?
#
loop_
_entity_poly.entity_id
_entity_poly.type
_entity_poly.pdbx_seq_one_letter_code
_entity_poly.pdbx_strand_id
1 'polypeptide(L)'
;MNSPVSPGPAPLYDKPHSVDLAQVMMVFQYFMLVSVSLGLGPRLLGWVEDQSHDIPGVDELEAALPVGTTFPIAVVLPLIAVLTVPYAVIVYQLGNGRRWTRVFAVLFATANTAIGIAGVSRTYGDVTALVISPIWIAMALCVIGGLASRTGRLWFRQGGWTPWYLRYELDQLDRRRALRRPRPRRRPLAAAEEDSGD
;
A
#
# COMPACT_ATOMS: atom_id res chain seq x y z
N MET A 1 1.09 -37.61 -17.03
CA MET A 1 0.25 -37.03 -15.95
C MET A 1 -0.09 -35.61 -16.38
N ASN A 2 -1.30 -35.38 -16.91
CA ASN A 2 -1.69 -34.06 -17.38
C ASN A 2 -2.81 -33.56 -16.47
N SER A 3 -2.42 -32.83 -15.42
CA SER A 3 -3.36 -32.06 -14.61
C SER A 3 -4.12 -31.08 -15.50
N PRO A 4 -5.40 -30.76 -15.21
CA PRO A 4 -6.05 -29.62 -15.85
C PRO A 4 -5.32 -28.36 -15.36
N VAL A 5 -4.36 -27.90 -16.16
CA VAL A 5 -3.70 -26.62 -15.95
C VAL A 5 -4.77 -25.58 -16.22
N SER A 6 -5.38 -25.04 -15.16
CA SER A 6 -5.97 -23.70 -15.25
C SER A 6 -4.82 -22.77 -15.64
N PRO A 7 -4.83 -22.14 -16.83
CA PRO A 7 -3.67 -21.42 -17.35
C PRO A 7 -3.42 -20.08 -16.62
N GLY A 8 -4.13 -19.80 -15.54
CA GLY A 8 -4.05 -18.57 -14.77
C GLY A 8 -3.22 -18.71 -13.49
N PRO A 9 -2.60 -17.61 -13.00
CA PRO A 9 -2.01 -17.57 -11.67
C PRO A 9 -3.08 -17.85 -10.60
N ALA A 10 -2.69 -18.53 -9.52
CA ALA A 10 -3.60 -18.91 -8.44
C ALA A 10 -4.41 -17.72 -7.90
N PRO A 11 -5.72 -17.89 -7.64
CA PRO A 11 -6.53 -16.83 -7.06
C PRO A 11 -6.02 -16.46 -5.65
N LEU A 12 -5.91 -15.17 -5.39
CA LEU A 12 -5.68 -14.64 -4.05
C LEU A 12 -7.03 -14.55 -3.34
N TYR A 13 -7.17 -15.30 -2.25
CA TYR A 13 -8.36 -15.29 -1.40
C TYR A 13 -8.30 -14.16 -0.38
N ASP A 14 -7.10 -13.91 0.14
CA ASP A 14 -6.84 -12.85 1.11
C ASP A 14 -6.08 -11.69 0.50
N LYS A 15 -6.26 -10.52 1.10
CA LYS A 15 -5.49 -9.32 0.76
C LYS A 15 -4.00 -9.60 1.07
N PRO A 16 -3.07 -9.38 0.12
CA PRO A 16 -1.67 -9.65 0.35
C PRO A 16 -1.03 -8.60 1.28
N HIS A 17 -0.07 -9.03 2.10
CA HIS A 17 0.66 -8.16 3.02
C HIS A 17 1.35 -6.96 2.33
N SER A 18 1.66 -7.05 1.04
CA SER A 18 2.21 -5.93 0.29
C SER A 18 1.22 -4.80 0.06
N VAL A 19 -0.07 -5.11 -0.04
CA VAL A 19 -1.16 -4.12 -0.12
C VAL A 19 -1.50 -3.58 1.27
N ASP A 20 -1.44 -4.43 2.31
CA ASP A 20 -1.53 -3.97 3.71
C ASP A 20 -0.46 -2.96 4.05
N LEU A 21 0.80 -3.29 3.75
CA LEU A 21 1.93 -2.40 3.98
C LEU A 21 1.70 -1.06 3.27
N ALA A 22 1.25 -1.06 2.02
CA ALA A 22 0.96 0.16 1.29
C ALA A 22 -0.18 0.99 1.94
N GLN A 23 -1.24 0.35 2.42
CA GLN A 23 -2.32 1.05 3.15
C GLN A 23 -1.81 1.66 4.46
N VAL A 24 -1.07 0.89 5.24
CA VAL A 24 -0.52 1.33 6.53
C VAL A 24 0.45 2.48 6.34
N MET A 25 1.37 2.36 5.38
CA MET A 25 2.35 3.42 5.07
C MET A 25 1.70 4.69 4.55
N MET A 26 0.66 4.57 3.73
CA MET A 26 -0.14 5.72 3.34
C MET A 26 -0.71 6.44 4.57
N VAL A 27 -1.29 5.69 5.52
CA VAL A 27 -1.89 6.26 6.74
C VAL A 27 -0.82 6.96 7.60
N PHE A 28 0.35 6.35 7.75
CA PHE A 28 1.48 6.99 8.43
C PHE A 28 1.94 8.27 7.75
N GLN A 29 2.02 8.29 6.41
CA GLN A 29 2.35 9.52 5.68
C GLN A 29 1.31 10.62 5.90
N TYR A 30 0.03 10.26 6.01
CA TYR A 30 -1.03 11.22 6.34
C TYR A 30 -0.83 11.78 7.75
N PHE A 31 -0.65 10.92 8.76
CA PHE A 31 -0.41 11.38 10.13
C PHE A 31 0.85 12.24 10.26
N MET A 32 1.94 11.88 9.59
CA MET A 32 3.15 12.69 9.56
C MET A 32 2.89 14.09 9.00
N LEU A 33 2.13 14.19 7.91
CA LEU A 33 1.73 15.48 7.35
C LEU A 33 0.92 16.30 8.37
N VAL A 34 -0.04 15.67 9.07
CA VAL A 34 -0.82 16.32 10.13
C VAL A 34 0.08 16.80 11.27
N SER A 35 0.99 15.96 11.76
CA SER A 35 1.89 16.28 12.87
C SER A 35 2.83 17.44 12.56
N VAL A 36 3.42 17.44 11.36
CA VAL A 36 4.27 18.53 10.85
C VAL A 36 3.45 19.82 10.72
N SER A 37 2.23 19.72 10.19
CA SER A 37 1.34 20.88 10.02
C SER A 37 0.86 21.46 11.34
N LEU A 38 0.72 20.63 12.38
CA LEU A 38 0.31 21.08 13.70
C LEU A 38 1.45 21.68 14.54
N GLY A 39 2.71 21.58 14.08
CA GLY A 39 3.85 21.92 14.91
C GLY A 39 4.01 21.01 16.13
N LEU A 40 3.52 19.77 16.05
CA LEU A 40 3.69 18.80 17.12
C LEU A 40 5.16 18.43 17.33
N GLY A 41 5.99 18.47 16.28
CA GLY A 41 7.43 18.21 16.37
C GLY A 41 8.15 19.16 17.35
N PRO A 42 8.14 20.47 17.10
CA PRO A 42 8.74 21.44 18.02
C PRO A 42 8.09 21.45 19.41
N ARG A 43 6.77 21.23 19.51
CA ARG A 43 6.08 21.18 20.83
C ARG A 43 6.45 19.95 21.64
N LEU A 44 6.67 18.80 21.00
CA LEU A 44 7.16 17.59 21.66
C LEU A 44 8.64 17.72 22.02
N LEU A 45 9.45 18.35 21.17
CA LEU A 45 10.85 18.66 21.49
C LEU A 45 10.95 19.61 22.67
N GLY A 46 10.19 20.71 22.68
CA GLY A 46 10.14 21.64 23.81
C GLY A 46 9.61 20.99 25.11
N TRP A 47 8.67 20.05 25.01
CA TRP A 47 8.21 19.28 26.19
C TRP A 47 9.26 18.28 26.69
N VAL A 48 10.05 17.69 25.80
CA VAL A 48 11.18 16.82 26.17
C VAL A 48 12.37 17.65 26.68
N GLU A 49 12.58 18.85 26.16
CA GLU A 49 13.61 19.81 26.63
C GLU A 49 13.29 20.39 28.00
N ASP A 50 12.03 20.69 28.29
CA ASP A 50 11.56 21.07 29.64
C ASP A 50 11.82 19.95 30.67
N GLN A 51 11.95 18.70 30.21
CA GLN A 51 12.37 17.54 31.00
C GLN A 51 13.90 17.31 31.00
N SER A 52 14.68 18.01 30.16
CA SER A 52 16.11 17.78 29.93
C SER A 52 16.98 19.05 29.97
N HIS A 53 16.56 20.07 30.72
CA HIS A 53 17.13 21.43 30.80
C HIS A 53 18.66 21.50 31.12
N ASP A 54 19.32 20.40 31.48
CA ASP A 54 20.76 20.34 31.80
C ASP A 54 21.67 19.90 30.62
N ILE A 55 21.16 19.74 29.39
CA ILE A 55 21.96 19.27 28.24
C ILE A 55 22.39 20.45 27.33
N PRO A 56 23.70 20.78 27.24
CA PRO A 56 24.18 21.89 26.41
C PRO A 56 24.06 21.59 24.91
N GLY A 57 23.45 22.52 24.15
CA GLY A 57 23.29 22.45 22.68
C GLY A 57 21.86 22.70 22.15
N VAL A 58 20.89 22.84 23.05
CA VAL A 58 19.46 23.05 22.76
C VAL A 58 19.16 24.50 22.34
N ASP A 59 19.74 25.48 23.03
CA ASP A 59 19.47 26.91 22.82
C ASP A 59 19.82 27.42 21.40
N GLU A 60 20.81 26.79 20.74
CA GLU A 60 21.20 27.11 19.37
C GLU A 60 20.19 26.59 18.33
N LEU A 61 19.43 25.53 18.66
CA LEU A 61 18.38 24.96 17.81
C LEU A 61 17.08 25.78 17.93
N GLU A 62 16.80 26.34 19.11
CA GLU A 62 15.65 27.21 19.38
C GLU A 62 15.74 28.54 18.60
N ALA A 63 16.93 29.15 18.55
CA ALA A 63 17.16 30.39 17.80
C ALA A 63 17.01 30.23 16.27
N ALA A 64 17.10 29.00 15.75
CA ALA A 64 16.99 28.69 14.33
C ALA A 64 15.54 28.45 13.84
N LEU A 65 14.56 28.37 14.74
CA LEU A 65 13.17 28.00 14.41
C LEU A 65 12.21 29.19 14.58
N PRO A 66 12.02 30.04 13.55
CA PRO A 66 10.96 31.05 13.58
C PRO A 66 9.58 30.36 13.45
N VAL A 67 8.91 30.12 14.58
CA VAL A 67 7.63 29.42 14.63
C VAL A 67 6.48 30.33 14.16
N GLY A 68 6.26 30.42 12.84
CA GLY A 68 5.09 31.07 12.23
C GLY A 68 3.83 30.20 12.35
N THR A 69 3.16 30.21 13.50
CA THR A 69 2.04 29.29 13.83
C THR A 69 0.70 29.58 13.14
N THR A 70 0.52 30.72 12.47
CA THR A 70 -0.82 31.16 12.01
C THR A 70 -1.27 30.49 10.71
N PHE A 71 -0.35 30.25 9.77
CA PHE A 71 -0.66 29.68 8.45
C PHE A 71 -1.05 28.17 8.52
N PRO A 72 -0.34 27.31 9.28
CA PRO A 72 -0.69 25.89 9.34
C PRO A 72 -2.04 25.62 10.02
N ILE A 73 -2.37 26.38 11.07
CA ILE A 73 -3.59 26.15 11.86
C ILE A 73 -4.84 26.60 11.09
N ALA A 74 -4.81 27.76 10.43
CA ALA A 74 -5.99 28.34 9.80
C ALA A 74 -6.34 27.73 8.44
N VAL A 75 -5.36 27.23 7.69
CA VAL A 75 -5.56 26.75 6.31
C VAL A 75 -5.33 25.25 6.19
N VAL A 76 -4.27 24.73 6.81
CA VAL A 76 -3.88 23.33 6.63
C VAL A 76 -4.76 22.41 7.47
N LEU A 77 -5.14 22.80 8.69
CA LEU A 77 -5.99 21.97 9.55
C LEU A 77 -7.41 21.73 8.98
N PRO A 78 -8.15 22.77 8.52
CA PRO A 78 -9.46 22.54 7.90
C PRO A 78 -9.35 21.74 6.61
N LEU A 79 -8.29 21.99 5.82
CA LEU A 79 -8.03 21.24 4.59
C LEU A 79 -7.78 19.75 4.89
N ILE A 80 -6.97 19.44 5.90
CA ILE A 80 -6.73 18.08 6.37
C ILE A 80 -8.04 17.41 6.76
N ALA A 81 -8.88 18.10 7.55
CA ALA A 81 -10.16 17.58 8.02
C ALA A 81 -11.15 17.29 6.88
N VAL A 82 -11.24 18.19 5.89
CA VAL A 82 -12.07 18.00 4.69
C VAL A 82 -11.57 16.82 3.86
N LEU A 83 -10.25 16.65 3.76
CA LEU A 83 -9.63 15.58 2.98
C LEU A 83 -9.60 14.23 3.71
N THR A 84 -9.85 14.17 5.02
CA THR A 84 -9.83 12.91 5.80
C THR A 84 -10.82 11.88 5.27
N VAL A 85 -12.07 12.29 5.02
CA VAL A 85 -13.12 11.37 4.59
C VAL A 85 -12.84 10.80 3.18
N PRO A 86 -12.55 11.64 2.16
CA PRO A 86 -12.11 11.15 0.86
C PRO A 86 -10.90 10.23 0.96
N TYR A 87 -9.93 10.58 1.81
CA TYR A 87 -8.73 9.79 2.00
C TYR A 87 -9.03 8.39 2.59
N ALA A 88 -9.86 8.32 3.63
CA ALA A 88 -10.29 7.06 4.23
C ALA A 88 -11.03 6.17 3.22
N VAL A 89 -11.90 6.76 2.39
CA VAL A 89 -12.59 6.05 1.30
C VAL A 89 -11.57 5.48 0.31
N ILE A 90 -10.54 6.22 -0.07
CA ILE A 90 -9.52 5.75 -1.01
C ILE A 90 -8.68 4.63 -0.39
N VAL A 91 -8.24 4.77 0.87
CA VAL A 91 -7.51 3.70 1.56
C VAL A 91 -8.35 2.43 1.62
N TYR A 92 -9.63 2.52 1.95
CA TYR A 92 -10.55 1.39 1.93
C TYR A 92 -10.63 0.75 0.53
N GLN A 93 -10.81 1.57 -0.51
CA GLN A 93 -10.93 1.10 -1.88
C GLN A 93 -9.60 0.57 -2.48
N LEU A 94 -8.45 0.95 -1.92
CA LEU A 94 -7.14 0.37 -2.20
C LEU A 94 -7.08 -1.07 -1.69
N GLY A 95 -7.56 -1.30 -0.47
CA GLY A 95 -7.73 -2.64 0.10
C GLY A 95 -8.67 -3.49 -0.75
N ASN A 96 -9.71 -2.86 -1.30
CA ASN A 96 -10.64 -3.53 -2.21
C ASN A 96 -10.04 -3.90 -3.58
N GLY A 97 -8.82 -3.47 -3.88
CA GLY A 97 -8.10 -3.77 -5.12
C GLY A 97 -8.71 -3.13 -6.37
N ARG A 98 -9.37 -1.98 -6.22
CA ARG A 98 -9.82 -1.17 -7.37
C ARG A 98 -8.60 -0.65 -8.15
N ARG A 99 -8.60 -0.78 -9.48
CA ARG A 99 -7.40 -0.41 -10.28
C ARG A 99 -7.06 1.08 -10.23
N TRP A 100 -8.08 1.95 -10.21
CA TRP A 100 -7.89 3.40 -10.15
C TRP A 100 -7.28 3.87 -8.83
N THR A 101 -7.53 3.17 -7.73
CA THR A 101 -6.97 3.52 -6.42
C THR A 101 -5.48 3.24 -6.33
N ARG A 102 -4.95 2.29 -7.12
CA ARG A 102 -3.50 2.06 -7.24
C ARG A 102 -2.78 3.29 -7.81
N VAL A 103 -3.32 3.87 -8.88
CA VAL A 103 -2.75 5.08 -9.49
C VAL A 103 -2.83 6.25 -8.52
N PHE A 104 -4.00 6.43 -7.90
CA PHE A 104 -4.18 7.46 -6.88
C PHE A 104 -3.19 7.29 -5.72
N ALA A 105 -3.01 6.09 -5.18
CA ALA A 105 -2.13 5.83 -4.05
C ALA A 105 -0.67 6.17 -4.37
N VAL A 106 -0.21 5.85 -5.59
CA VAL A 106 1.14 6.23 -6.05
C VAL A 106 1.27 7.75 -6.15
N LEU A 107 0.33 8.42 -6.82
CA LEU A 107 0.34 9.88 -6.97
C LEU A 107 0.24 10.60 -5.62
N PHE A 108 -0.59 10.07 -4.72
CA PHE A 108 -0.75 10.61 -3.38
C PHE A 108 0.53 10.44 -2.57
N ALA A 109 1.15 9.25 -2.58
CA ALA A 109 2.37 9.00 -1.83
C ALA A 109 3.51 9.92 -2.30
N THR A 110 3.67 10.11 -3.61
CA THR A 110 4.70 11.01 -4.16
C THR A 110 4.40 12.47 -3.87
N ALA A 111 3.15 12.92 -4.08
CA ALA A 111 2.74 14.29 -3.81
C ALA A 111 2.85 14.62 -2.32
N ASN A 112 2.41 13.72 -1.44
CA ASN A 112 2.48 13.91 0.01
C ASN A 112 3.92 13.99 0.50
N THR A 113 4.82 13.14 0.00
CA THR A 113 6.26 13.25 0.29
C THR A 113 6.82 14.60 -0.17
N ALA A 114 6.51 15.06 -1.39
CA ALA A 114 7.02 16.32 -1.90
C ALA A 114 6.50 17.55 -1.13
N ILE A 115 5.18 17.62 -0.94
CA ILE A 115 4.51 18.68 -0.16
C ILE A 115 5.05 18.69 1.27
N GLY A 116 5.22 17.50 1.82
CA GLY A 116 5.75 17.31 3.14
C GLY A 116 7.15 17.89 3.33
N ILE A 117 8.11 17.45 2.51
CA ILE A 117 9.50 17.90 2.57
C ILE A 117 9.58 19.41 2.37
N ALA A 118 8.87 19.94 1.37
CA ALA A 118 8.81 21.38 1.12
C ALA A 118 8.16 22.15 2.29
N GLY A 119 7.14 21.57 2.93
CA GLY A 119 6.47 22.12 4.10
C GLY A 119 7.40 22.20 5.31
N VAL A 120 8.15 21.13 5.60
CA VAL A 120 9.15 21.10 6.68
C VAL A 120 10.26 22.10 6.40
N SER A 121 10.84 22.12 5.19
CA SER A 121 11.89 23.07 4.80
C SER A 121 11.45 24.51 5.00
N ARG A 122 10.23 24.86 4.57
CA ARG A 122 9.69 26.22 4.75
C ARG A 122 9.36 26.59 6.19
N THR A 123 8.98 25.62 7.02
CA THR A 123 8.47 25.89 8.38
C THR A 123 9.56 25.77 9.45
N TYR A 124 10.47 24.81 9.30
CA TYR A 124 11.47 24.40 10.30
C TYR A 124 12.91 24.43 9.77
N GLY A 125 13.12 24.91 8.55
CA GLY A 125 14.44 25.02 7.92
C GLY A 125 14.92 23.73 7.24
N ASP A 126 15.95 23.90 6.41
CA ASP A 126 16.45 22.84 5.52
C ASP A 126 17.15 21.70 6.27
N VAL A 127 17.79 21.98 7.40
CA VAL A 127 18.46 20.94 8.22
C VAL A 127 17.43 19.94 8.76
N THR A 128 16.35 20.43 9.36
CA THR A 128 15.23 19.60 9.84
C THR A 128 14.59 18.82 8.70
N ALA A 129 14.44 19.44 7.53
CA ALA A 129 13.93 18.77 6.35
C ALA A 129 14.86 17.62 5.92
N LEU A 130 16.18 17.81 5.94
CA LEU A 130 17.15 16.78 5.54
C LEU A 130 17.10 15.56 6.47
N VAL A 131 16.85 15.76 7.77
CA VAL A 131 16.71 14.67 8.75
C VAL A 131 15.41 13.88 8.58
N ILE A 132 14.29 14.56 8.31
CA ILE A 132 12.96 13.92 8.24
C ILE A 132 12.66 13.36 6.83
N SER A 133 13.20 13.95 5.77
CA SER A 133 12.96 13.56 4.37
C SER A 133 13.20 12.07 4.09
N PRO A 134 14.28 11.42 4.57
CA PRO A 134 14.52 10.00 4.34
C PRO A 134 13.38 9.10 4.85
N ILE A 135 12.76 9.45 5.98
CA ILE A 135 11.62 8.72 6.54
C ILE A 135 10.43 8.81 5.58
N TRP A 136 10.16 10.01 5.05
CA TRP A 136 9.05 10.24 4.13
C TRP A 136 9.23 9.54 2.79
N ILE A 137 10.47 9.56 2.28
CA ILE A 137 10.87 8.87 1.05
C ILE A 137 10.74 7.36 1.25
N ALA A 138 11.24 6.81 2.37
CA ALA A 138 11.13 5.39 2.68
C ALA A 138 9.67 4.93 2.70
N MET A 139 8.77 5.69 3.35
CA MET A 139 7.33 5.39 3.34
C MET A 139 6.74 5.40 1.92
N ALA A 140 7.10 6.39 1.08
CA ALA A 140 6.63 6.44 -0.31
C ALA A 140 7.13 5.23 -1.11
N LEU A 141 8.39 4.86 -0.93
CA LEU A 141 8.97 3.67 -1.55
C LEU A 141 8.28 2.38 -1.07
N CYS A 142 7.88 2.29 0.21
CA CYS A 142 7.10 1.16 0.71
C CYS A 142 5.71 1.09 0.06
N VAL A 143 5.03 2.23 -0.14
CA VAL A 143 3.75 2.27 -0.86
C VAL A 143 3.94 1.82 -2.31
N ILE A 144 4.89 2.42 -3.03
CA ILE A 144 5.16 2.12 -4.44
C ILE A 144 5.58 0.66 -4.59
N GLY A 145 6.52 0.19 -3.76
CA GLY A 145 7.02 -1.19 -3.76
C GLY A 145 5.95 -2.21 -3.40
N GLY A 146 5.13 -1.93 -2.39
CA GLY A 146 3.99 -2.75 -2.00
C GLY A 146 2.99 -2.92 -3.15
N LEU A 147 2.64 -1.82 -3.82
CA LEU A 147 1.72 -1.82 -4.97
C LEU A 147 2.35 -2.34 -6.26
N ALA A 148 3.67 -2.24 -6.42
CA ALA A 148 4.41 -2.77 -7.56
C ALA A 148 4.79 -4.24 -7.41
N SER A 149 4.72 -4.80 -6.19
CA SER A 149 5.02 -6.21 -5.90
C SER A 149 4.22 -7.18 -6.78
N ARG A 150 4.76 -8.37 -7.00
CA ARG A 150 4.09 -9.41 -7.82
C ARG A 150 2.71 -9.75 -7.25
N THR A 151 2.60 -9.87 -5.94
CA THR A 151 1.36 -10.16 -5.21
C THR A 151 0.37 -9.00 -5.27
N GLY A 152 0.85 -7.75 -5.13
CA GLY A 152 0.02 -6.56 -5.30
C GLY A 152 -0.53 -6.43 -6.71
N ARG A 153 0.31 -6.57 -7.74
CA ARG A 153 -0.13 -6.56 -9.15
C ARG A 153 -1.15 -7.65 -9.44
N LEU A 154 -0.98 -8.84 -8.86
CA LEU A 154 -1.93 -9.95 -9.00
C LEU A 154 -3.27 -9.61 -8.34
N TRP A 155 -3.25 -9.04 -7.14
CA TRP A 155 -4.43 -8.59 -6.40
C TRP A 155 -5.29 -7.61 -7.21
N PHE A 156 -4.71 -6.53 -7.75
CA PHE A 156 -5.42 -5.56 -8.58
C PHE A 156 -5.85 -6.12 -9.95
N ARG A 157 -5.12 -7.10 -10.48
CA ARG A 157 -5.51 -7.79 -11.72
C ARG A 157 -6.76 -8.64 -11.53
N GLN A 158 -6.86 -9.32 -10.40
CA GLN A 158 -7.98 -10.20 -10.01
C GLN A 158 -9.23 -9.45 -9.53
N GLY A 159 -9.24 -8.12 -9.56
CA GLY A 159 -10.37 -7.30 -9.10
C GLY A 159 -10.41 -7.09 -7.58
N GLY A 160 -9.34 -7.48 -6.89
CA GLY A 160 -9.22 -7.34 -5.44
C GLY A 160 -10.28 -8.11 -4.66
N TRP A 161 -10.96 -7.44 -3.74
CA TRP A 161 -11.96 -8.01 -2.83
C TRP A 161 -13.32 -8.24 -3.51
N THR A 162 -13.42 -8.17 -4.85
CA THR A 162 -14.57 -8.78 -5.57
C THR A 162 -14.81 -10.17 -4.99
N PRO A 163 -16.05 -10.51 -4.65
CA PRO A 163 -16.28 -11.27 -3.44
C PRO A 163 -15.57 -12.61 -3.52
N TRP A 164 -14.61 -12.83 -2.62
CA TRP A 164 -13.75 -14.00 -2.65
C TRP A 164 -14.59 -15.29 -2.62
N TYR A 165 -15.77 -15.25 -2.00
CA TYR A 165 -16.75 -16.33 -2.00
C TYR A 165 -17.27 -16.68 -3.39
N LEU A 166 -17.49 -15.69 -4.26
CA LEU A 166 -17.90 -15.90 -5.66
C LEU A 166 -16.81 -16.63 -6.45
N ARG A 167 -15.53 -16.26 -6.23
CA ARG A 167 -14.40 -16.95 -6.85
C ARG A 167 -14.21 -18.36 -6.30
N TYR A 168 -14.38 -18.53 -4.99
CA TYR A 168 -14.31 -19.82 -4.32
C TYR A 168 -15.43 -20.76 -4.81
N GLU A 169 -16.67 -20.27 -4.92
CA GLU A 169 -17.82 -21.04 -5.43
C GLU A 169 -17.60 -21.46 -6.87
N LEU A 170 -17.10 -20.58 -7.73
CA LEU A 170 -16.75 -20.90 -9.12
C LEU A 170 -15.64 -21.95 -9.20
N ASP A 171 -14.57 -21.82 -8.41
CA ASP A 171 -13.47 -22.81 -8.36
C ASP A 171 -13.97 -24.18 -7.85
N GLN A 172 -14.87 -24.20 -6.87
CA GLN A 172 -15.50 -25.42 -6.37
C GLN A 172 -16.38 -26.08 -7.44
N LEU A 173 -17.15 -25.28 -8.19
CA LEU A 173 -17.98 -25.78 -9.30
C LEU A 173 -17.12 -26.37 -10.43
N ASP A 174 -16.02 -25.70 -10.79
CA ASP A 174 -15.12 -26.18 -11.84
C ASP A 174 -14.34 -27.44 -11.42
N ARG A 175 -13.91 -27.54 -10.16
CA ARG A 175 -13.36 -28.80 -9.61
C ARG A 175 -14.38 -29.94 -9.68
N ARG A 176 -15.64 -29.69 -9.30
CA ARG A 176 -16.72 -30.69 -9.39
C ARG A 176 -16.97 -31.13 -10.83
N ARG A 177 -16.94 -30.20 -11.80
CA ARG A 177 -17.07 -30.52 -13.24
C ARG A 177 -15.89 -31.34 -13.76
N ALA A 178 -14.67 -31.00 -13.36
CA ALA A 178 -13.47 -31.74 -13.74
C ALA A 178 -13.49 -33.19 -13.22
N LEU A 179 -13.98 -33.40 -11.99
CA LEU A 179 -14.13 -34.73 -11.40
C LEU A 179 -15.29 -35.54 -12.01
N ARG A 180 -16.34 -34.87 -12.51
CA ARG A 180 -17.48 -35.51 -13.18
C ARG A 180 -17.23 -35.88 -14.64
N ARG A 181 -16.16 -35.39 -15.28
CA ARG A 181 -15.83 -35.82 -16.64
C ARG A 181 -15.39 -37.29 -16.60
N PRO A 182 -16.07 -38.20 -17.33
CA PRO A 182 -15.60 -39.57 -17.45
C PRO A 182 -14.18 -39.53 -18.00
N ARG A 183 -13.24 -40.21 -17.32
CA ARG A 183 -11.92 -40.47 -17.89
C ARG A 183 -12.14 -41.04 -19.29
N PRO A 184 -11.49 -40.51 -20.34
CA PRO A 184 -11.56 -41.16 -21.65
C PRO A 184 -11.11 -42.60 -21.43
N ARG A 185 -12.03 -43.55 -21.65
CA ARG A 185 -11.74 -44.98 -21.62
C ARG A 185 -10.57 -45.15 -22.57
N ARG A 186 -9.39 -45.47 -22.03
CA ARG A 186 -8.27 -45.92 -22.86
C ARG A 186 -8.82 -47.11 -23.64
N ARG A 187 -9.02 -46.91 -24.95
CA ARG A 187 -9.35 -47.98 -25.88
C ARG A 187 -8.23 -49.01 -25.67
N PRO A 188 -8.53 -50.27 -25.29
CA PRO A 188 -7.52 -51.31 -25.34
C PRO A 188 -7.03 -51.32 -26.79
N LEU A 189 -5.72 -51.17 -27.00
CA LEU A 189 -5.12 -51.57 -28.26
C LEU A 189 -5.46 -53.05 -28.39
N ALA A 190 -6.42 -53.36 -29.26
CA ALA A 190 -6.65 -54.73 -29.68
C ALA A 190 -5.30 -55.24 -30.20
N ALA A 191 -4.88 -56.37 -29.65
CA ALA A 191 -3.80 -57.16 -30.20
C ALA A 191 -4.08 -57.33 -31.69
N ALA A 192 -3.26 -56.70 -32.53
CA ALA A 192 -3.12 -57.14 -33.90
C ALA A 192 -2.21 -58.37 -33.81
N GLU A 193 -2.87 -59.53 -33.74
CA GLU A 193 -2.29 -60.83 -34.03
C GLU A 193 -1.45 -60.78 -35.31
N GLU A 194 -0.34 -61.50 -35.23
CA GLU A 194 0.37 -62.11 -36.35
C GLU A 194 -0.64 -62.78 -37.31
N ASP A 195 -0.54 -62.56 -38.62
CA ASP A 195 -0.51 -63.69 -39.58
C ASP A 195 -0.09 -63.28 -41.01
N SER A 196 0.78 -64.13 -41.57
CA SER A 196 0.91 -64.54 -42.98
C SER A 196 1.04 -63.53 -44.13
N GLY A 197 2.11 -63.71 -44.92
CA GLY A 197 1.96 -63.91 -46.37
C GLY A 197 2.77 -63.00 -47.29
N ASP A 198 3.76 -63.64 -47.93
CA ASP A 198 4.54 -63.29 -49.14
C ASP A 198 5.66 -62.23 -49.07
#